data_AF-A0A7K0M2Y4-F1
#
_entry.id   AF-A0A7K0M2Y4-F1
#
_cell.length_a   1.000
_cell.length_b   1.000
_cell.length_c   1.000
_cell.angle_alpha   90.00
_cell.angle_beta   90.00
_cell.angle_gamma   90.00
#
_symmetry.space_group_name_H-M   'P 1'
#
loop_
_entity.id
_entity.type
_entity.pdbx_description
1 polymer ?
#
loop_
_entity_poly.entity_id
_entity_poly.type
_entity_poly.pdbx_seq_one_letter_code
_entity_poly.pdbx_strand_id
1 'polypeptide(L)'
;MSQPLGSQSWAEFVGNLNELGSVLFSSELPDSELHRTEGSRYALRFLAAGILDCVEYMDPYDPEFVPCIDPRMSWGLDNPDCNYALCGVDPSGSYRVWGSPGSALTFELQLNTGHFADGRATEWKSVSSVQGDRLNRGPDGSIEIWVSPEPPTPSDAPEPWAYWLQTEPQATHLFLRQYFGDWATEEPASLCVERLDLLLPPPALDQQEFGRRLDLLGLWLTAGARCWSEWGRALAQSDPGPVQAFLPPSNATGLTGQAYGMGGY
;
A
#
# COMPACT_ATOMS: atom_id res chain seq x y z
N MET A 1 29.04 17.62 4.30
CA MET A 1 28.25 17.30 5.50
C MET A 1 26.90 17.94 5.29
N SER A 2 25.88 17.14 4.97
CA SER A 2 24.49 17.58 4.84
C SER A 2 24.05 18.23 6.15
N GLN A 3 23.32 19.35 6.09
CA GLN A 3 22.78 19.93 7.32
C GLN A 3 21.81 18.94 7.98
N PRO A 4 21.78 18.88 9.31
CA PRO A 4 20.81 18.04 9.97
C PRO A 4 19.39 18.48 9.61
N LEU A 5 18.48 17.52 9.36
CA LEU A 5 17.05 17.74 9.52
C LEU A 5 16.82 18.51 10.82
N GLY A 6 16.33 19.72 10.67
CA GLY A 6 16.21 20.69 11.73
C GLY A 6 14.80 21.23 11.80
N SER A 7 14.64 22.27 12.61
CA SER A 7 13.37 22.98 12.82
C SER A 7 12.66 23.40 11.53
N GLN A 8 13.39 23.60 10.43
CA GLN A 8 12.82 23.95 9.13
C GLN A 8 12.01 22.80 8.51
N SER A 9 12.57 21.59 8.40
CA SER A 9 11.84 20.41 7.88
C SER A 9 10.60 20.09 8.70
N TRP A 10 10.69 20.24 10.02
CA TRP A 10 9.53 20.09 10.90
C TRP A 10 8.48 21.19 10.69
N ALA A 11 8.91 22.44 10.52
CA ALA A 11 8.01 23.55 10.22
C ALA A 11 7.32 23.38 8.86
N GLU A 12 8.03 22.86 7.85
CA GLU A 12 7.48 22.52 6.54
C GLU A 12 6.43 21.40 6.66
N PHE A 13 6.73 20.33 7.41
CA PHE A 13 5.75 19.28 7.72
C PHE A 13 4.48 19.84 8.41
N VAL A 14 4.63 20.71 9.41
CA VAL A 14 3.50 21.39 10.05
C VAL A 14 2.74 22.28 9.06
N GLY A 15 3.44 22.91 8.10
CA GLY A 15 2.84 23.61 6.97
C GLY A 15 1.94 22.71 6.12
N ASN A 16 2.39 21.49 5.82
CA ASN A 16 1.62 20.50 5.05
C ASN A 16 0.33 20.06 5.78
N LEU A 17 0.35 20.00 7.12
CA LEU A 17 -0.87 19.75 7.90
C LEU A 17 -1.90 20.89 7.79
N ASN A 18 -1.44 22.15 7.72
CA ASN A 18 -2.34 23.27 7.47
C ASN A 18 -2.94 23.19 6.05
N GLU A 19 -2.13 22.80 5.06
CA GLU A 19 -2.63 22.60 3.70
C GLU A 19 -3.66 21.47 3.63
N LEU A 20 -3.43 20.33 4.30
CA LEU A 20 -4.42 19.25 4.42
C LEU A 20 -5.75 19.79 4.94
N GLY A 21 -5.73 20.62 5.99
CA GLY A 21 -6.92 21.27 6.52
C GLY A 21 -7.65 22.12 5.48
N SER A 22 -6.92 22.84 4.63
CA SER A 22 -7.53 23.65 3.56
C SER A 22 -8.24 22.81 2.48
N VAL A 23 -7.78 21.58 2.25
CA VAL A 23 -8.40 20.63 1.32
C VAL A 23 -9.67 20.03 1.93
N LEU A 24 -9.59 19.56 3.18
CA LEU A 24 -10.69 18.84 3.84
C LEU A 24 -11.84 19.74 4.32
N PHE A 25 -11.55 21.01 4.59
CA PHE A 25 -12.54 21.99 5.05
C PHE A 25 -12.72 23.13 4.04
N SER A 26 -12.49 22.84 2.76
CA SER A 26 -12.70 23.84 1.70
C SER A 26 -14.18 24.25 1.62
N SER A 27 -14.44 25.48 1.20
CA SER A 27 -15.81 26.01 1.04
C SER A 27 -16.62 25.31 -0.06
N GLU A 28 -16.00 24.45 -0.86
CA GLU A 28 -16.66 23.66 -1.90
C GLU A 28 -17.25 22.34 -1.36
N LEU A 29 -16.92 21.98 -0.12
CA LEU A 29 -17.39 20.76 0.51
C LEU A 29 -18.59 21.02 1.43
N PRO A 30 -19.49 20.05 1.59
CA PRO A 30 -20.54 20.11 2.60
C PRO A 30 -19.98 20.35 4.01
N ASP A 31 -20.57 21.28 4.76
CA ASP A 31 -19.95 21.82 5.98
C ASP A 31 -20.75 21.56 7.27
N SER A 32 -21.70 20.62 7.26
CA SER A 32 -22.49 20.25 8.45
C SER A 32 -21.61 19.88 9.66
N GLU A 33 -22.18 19.88 10.87
CA GLU A 33 -21.47 19.43 12.08
C GLU A 33 -20.92 18.00 11.93
N LEU A 34 -21.69 17.12 11.30
CA LEU A 34 -21.26 15.76 10.97
C LEU A 34 -20.05 15.77 10.03
N HIS A 35 -20.11 16.55 8.94
CA HIS A 35 -19.01 16.61 7.96
C HIS A 35 -17.73 17.19 8.55
N ARG A 36 -17.83 18.22 9.39
CA ARG A 36 -16.66 18.77 10.09
C ARG A 36 -16.04 17.74 11.03
N THR A 37 -16.88 17.04 11.79
CA THR A 37 -16.43 16.00 12.74
C THR A 37 -15.76 14.83 12.01
N GLU A 38 -16.41 14.30 10.99
CA GLU A 38 -15.90 13.18 10.20
C GLU A 38 -14.72 13.56 9.33
N GLY A 39 -14.69 14.78 8.78
CA GLY A 39 -13.54 15.33 8.07
C GLY A 39 -12.31 15.45 8.97
N SER A 40 -12.47 15.93 10.21
CA SER A 40 -11.39 15.94 11.20
C SER A 40 -10.92 14.52 11.55
N ARG A 41 -11.85 13.59 11.74
CA ARG A 41 -11.52 12.19 12.01
C ARG A 41 -10.78 11.55 10.84
N TYR A 42 -11.23 11.78 9.61
CA TYR A 42 -10.56 11.35 8.39
C TYR A 42 -9.15 11.93 8.29
N ALA A 43 -8.96 13.23 8.55
CA ALA A 43 -7.64 13.87 8.54
C ALA A 43 -6.63 13.15 9.42
N LEU A 44 -7.04 12.77 10.63
CA LEU A 44 -6.19 12.06 11.59
C LEU A 44 -5.87 10.62 11.12
N ARG A 45 -6.85 9.92 10.53
CA ARG A 45 -6.65 8.57 9.97
C ARG A 45 -5.72 8.61 8.77
N PHE A 46 -5.90 9.59 7.89
CA PHE A 46 -5.07 9.81 6.71
C PHE A 46 -3.64 10.16 7.10
N LEU A 47 -3.44 10.98 8.13
CA LEU A 47 -2.12 11.24 8.70
C LEU A 47 -1.49 9.98 9.29
N ALA A 48 -2.24 9.21 10.09
CA ALA A 48 -1.74 7.98 10.69
C ALA A 48 -1.25 7.00 9.62
N ALA A 49 -2.03 6.82 8.55
CA ALA A 49 -1.64 5.94 7.46
C ALA A 49 -0.42 6.45 6.69
N GLY A 50 -0.35 7.75 6.39
CA GLY A 50 0.82 8.34 5.76
C GLY A 50 2.09 8.19 6.59
N ILE A 51 2.01 8.22 7.93
CA ILE A 51 3.16 7.95 8.79
C ILE A 51 3.64 6.51 8.61
N LEU A 52 2.74 5.52 8.67
CA LEU A 52 3.12 4.12 8.51
C LEU A 52 3.78 3.87 7.14
N ASP A 53 3.16 4.36 6.08
CA ASP A 53 3.58 4.07 4.72
C ASP A 53 4.82 4.86 4.29
N CYS A 54 4.86 6.16 4.57
CA CYS A 54 5.94 7.03 4.09
C CYS A 54 7.18 6.97 4.99
N VAL A 55 7.02 6.67 6.29
CA VAL A 55 8.10 6.82 7.29
C VAL A 55 8.60 5.49 7.82
N GLU A 56 7.71 4.56 8.13
CA GLU A 56 8.08 3.37 8.91
C GLU A 56 8.28 2.11 8.05
N TYR A 57 7.35 1.76 7.16
CA TYR A 57 7.22 0.36 6.69
C TYR A 57 7.44 0.10 5.19
N MET A 58 7.91 1.11 4.43
CA MET A 58 8.30 0.96 3.03
C MET A 58 9.82 0.88 2.85
N ASP A 59 10.53 0.35 3.85
CA ASP A 59 11.99 0.17 3.82
C ASP A 59 12.37 -1.19 3.20
N PRO A 60 13.05 -1.24 2.04
CA PRO A 60 13.46 -2.50 1.42
C PRO A 60 14.61 -3.21 2.16
N TYR A 61 15.24 -2.58 3.15
CA TYR A 61 16.27 -3.19 3.99
C TYR A 61 15.71 -3.81 5.27
N ASP A 62 14.47 -3.48 5.64
CA ASP A 62 13.75 -4.07 6.76
C ASP A 62 12.33 -4.45 6.30
N PRO A 63 12.21 -5.41 5.36
CA PRO A 63 10.91 -5.73 4.76
C PRO A 63 10.00 -6.39 5.79
N GLU A 64 8.76 -5.92 5.87
CA GLU A 64 7.66 -6.51 6.64
C GLU A 64 6.34 -6.23 5.90
N PHE A 65 5.38 -7.15 5.99
CA PHE A 65 4.01 -6.87 5.55
C PHE A 65 3.26 -6.10 6.65
N VAL A 66 2.97 -4.84 6.39
CA VAL A 66 2.26 -3.98 7.34
C VAL A 66 0.89 -3.55 6.80
N PRO A 67 -0.18 -3.62 7.62
CA PRO A 67 -1.48 -3.11 7.24
C PRO A 67 -1.42 -1.63 6.84
N CYS A 68 -1.77 -1.33 5.59
CA CYS A 68 -1.71 0.04 5.06
C CYS A 68 -3.09 0.72 5.02
N ILE A 69 -4.16 -0.06 4.87
CA ILE A 69 -5.54 0.43 4.85
C ILE A 69 -6.37 -0.33 5.91
N ASP A 70 -6.93 0.42 6.85
CA ASP A 70 -7.84 -0.03 7.91
C ASP A 70 -8.92 1.05 8.13
N PRO A 71 -10.10 0.73 8.69
CA PRO A 71 -11.09 1.76 9.07
C PRO A 71 -10.57 2.89 9.97
N ARG A 72 -9.41 2.72 10.62
CA ARG A 72 -8.68 3.71 11.44
C ARG A 72 -7.49 4.34 10.71
N MET A 73 -7.19 3.90 9.49
CA MET A 73 -6.08 4.33 8.62
C MET A 73 -6.55 4.35 7.15
N SER A 74 -7.69 5.00 6.92
CA SER A 74 -8.41 5.01 5.64
C SER A 74 -7.88 6.09 4.69
N TRP A 75 -7.85 5.80 3.38
CA TRP A 75 -7.40 6.75 2.34
C TRP A 75 -8.50 7.08 1.34
N GLY A 76 -9.24 6.07 0.87
CA GLY A 76 -10.25 6.26 -0.15
C GLY A 76 -10.50 5.00 -0.97
N LEU A 77 -11.79 4.74 -1.24
CA LEU A 77 -12.24 3.54 -1.96
C LEU A 77 -11.82 2.22 -1.31
N ASP A 78 -11.63 2.25 0.01
CA ASP A 78 -11.27 1.08 0.80
C ASP A 78 -12.41 0.05 0.73
N ASN A 79 -12.07 -1.22 0.51
CA ASN A 79 -13.03 -2.30 0.61
C ASN A 79 -13.07 -2.83 2.06
N PRO A 80 -14.23 -2.77 2.74
CA PRO A 80 -14.34 -3.24 4.12
C PRO A 80 -14.10 -4.74 4.29
N ASP A 81 -14.21 -5.51 3.20
CA ASP A 81 -13.99 -6.95 3.17
C ASP A 81 -12.56 -7.32 2.73
N CYS A 82 -11.63 -6.36 2.70
CA CYS A 82 -10.25 -6.60 2.27
C CYS A 82 -9.22 -6.18 3.33
N ASN A 83 -8.30 -7.09 3.65
CA ASN A 83 -7.06 -6.75 4.33
C ASN A 83 -6.00 -6.37 3.29
N TYR A 84 -5.43 -5.18 3.47
CA TYR A 84 -4.41 -4.59 2.61
C TYR A 84 -3.10 -4.50 3.39
N ALA A 85 -2.02 -5.07 2.85
CA ALA A 85 -0.69 -4.91 3.44
C ALA A 85 0.37 -4.59 2.38
N LEU A 86 1.26 -3.67 2.73
CA LEU A 86 2.41 -3.27 1.91
C LEU A 86 3.69 -3.84 2.51
N CYS A 87 4.66 -4.11 1.65
CA CYS A 87 6.03 -4.43 2.02
C CYS A 87 6.96 -3.78 1.00
N GLY A 88 7.87 -2.90 1.45
CA GLY A 88 8.87 -2.27 0.57
C GLY A 88 9.82 -3.29 -0.05
N VAL A 89 10.18 -3.11 -1.32
CA VAL A 89 11.20 -3.93 -2.00
C VAL A 89 12.10 -3.06 -2.89
N ASP A 90 13.39 -3.36 -2.87
CA ASP A 90 14.36 -2.92 -3.87
C ASP A 90 14.34 -3.94 -5.02
N PRO A 91 14.03 -3.52 -6.25
CA PRO A 91 13.83 -4.43 -7.37
C PRO A 91 15.12 -5.17 -7.77
N SER A 92 16.29 -4.72 -7.32
CA SER A 92 17.57 -5.42 -7.53
C SER A 92 17.87 -6.50 -6.49
N GLY A 93 17.14 -6.49 -5.35
CA GLY A 93 17.33 -7.41 -4.26
C GLY A 93 16.67 -8.78 -4.48
N SER A 94 16.99 -9.72 -3.60
CA SER A 94 16.35 -11.05 -3.57
C SER A 94 15.64 -11.25 -2.24
N TYR A 95 14.37 -11.61 -2.28
CA TYR A 95 13.54 -11.77 -1.09
C TYR A 95 12.89 -13.15 -1.07
N ARG A 96 12.67 -13.66 0.15
CA ARG A 96 11.80 -14.80 0.39
C ARG A 96 10.58 -14.35 1.16
N VAL A 97 9.39 -14.74 0.71
CA VAL A 97 8.12 -14.60 1.41
C VAL A 97 7.60 -16.00 1.71
N TRP A 98 7.28 -16.30 2.96
CA TRP A 98 6.83 -17.64 3.34
C TRP A 98 5.87 -17.63 4.53
N GLY A 99 5.10 -18.71 4.67
CA GLY A 99 4.20 -18.89 5.81
C GLY A 99 2.84 -19.46 5.40
N SER A 100 1.83 -19.24 6.24
CA SER A 100 0.47 -19.68 5.96
C SER A 100 -0.21 -18.70 5.00
N PRO A 101 -0.78 -19.13 3.87
CA PRO A 101 -1.58 -18.28 3.01
C PRO A 101 -2.96 -17.94 3.63
N GLY A 102 -3.28 -18.50 4.80
CA GLY A 102 -4.60 -18.38 5.42
C GLY A 102 -5.69 -19.07 4.61
N SER A 103 -6.91 -18.56 4.73
CA SER A 103 -8.10 -19.11 4.05
C SER A 103 -9.01 -18.02 3.50
N ALA A 104 -8.52 -16.79 3.30
CA ALA A 104 -9.26 -15.72 2.65
C ALA A 104 -9.84 -16.20 1.31
N LEU A 105 -11.08 -15.81 1.01
CA LEU A 105 -11.77 -16.14 -0.25
C LEU A 105 -10.92 -15.79 -1.49
N THR A 106 -10.21 -14.67 -1.44
CA THR A 106 -9.22 -14.30 -2.46
C THR A 106 -7.93 -13.85 -1.80
N PHE A 107 -6.82 -14.36 -2.30
CA PHE A 107 -5.47 -13.95 -1.96
C PHE A 107 -4.78 -13.51 -3.27
N GLU A 108 -4.23 -12.31 -3.29
CA GLU A 108 -3.37 -11.85 -4.38
C GLU A 108 -2.16 -11.11 -3.81
N LEU A 109 -0.96 -11.55 -4.21
CA LEU A 109 0.27 -10.82 -3.97
C LEU A 109 0.69 -10.14 -5.27
N GLN A 110 0.75 -8.81 -5.26
CA GLN A 110 1.17 -8.02 -6.41
C GLN A 110 2.55 -7.44 -6.17
N LEU A 111 3.34 -7.33 -7.22
CA LEU A 111 4.52 -6.49 -7.28
C LEU A 111 4.14 -5.20 -8.01
N ASN A 112 4.30 -4.06 -7.34
CA ASN A 112 3.77 -2.79 -7.79
C ASN A 112 4.86 -1.72 -7.92
N THR A 113 4.55 -0.72 -8.74
CA THR A 113 5.26 0.56 -8.85
C THR A 113 4.27 1.69 -8.64
N GLY A 114 4.76 2.85 -8.19
CA GLY A 114 3.98 4.06 -8.08
C GLY A 114 3.03 4.04 -6.88
N HIS A 115 3.32 4.88 -5.90
CA HIS A 115 2.54 5.04 -4.68
C HIS A 115 2.61 6.50 -4.23
N PHE A 116 1.66 6.96 -3.42
CA PHE A 116 1.83 8.26 -2.75
C PHE A 116 3.07 8.27 -1.85
N ALA A 117 3.32 7.15 -1.17
CA ALA A 117 4.47 6.95 -0.28
C ALA A 117 5.82 6.77 -0.99
N ASP A 118 5.86 6.60 -2.32
CA ASP A 118 7.10 6.66 -3.09
C ASP A 118 7.20 7.91 -3.99
N GLY A 119 6.23 8.83 -3.87
CA GLY A 119 6.19 10.10 -4.59
C GLY A 119 5.75 9.99 -6.05
N ARG A 120 5.38 8.79 -6.50
CA ARG A 120 5.03 8.49 -7.90
C ARG A 120 3.59 8.02 -8.03
N ALA A 121 2.66 8.69 -7.35
CA ALA A 121 1.24 8.33 -7.31
C ALA A 121 0.58 8.18 -8.71
N THR A 122 1.04 8.93 -9.71
CA THR A 122 0.53 8.83 -11.09
C THR A 122 1.09 7.65 -11.88
N GLU A 123 2.12 6.98 -11.35
CA GLU A 123 2.73 5.79 -11.94
C GLU A 123 2.17 4.49 -11.34
N TRP A 124 1.12 4.58 -10.52
CA TRP A 124 0.57 3.41 -9.83
C TRP A 124 0.20 2.32 -10.83
N LYS A 125 0.87 1.18 -10.72
CA LYS A 125 0.62 0.02 -11.56
C LYS A 125 1.02 -1.29 -10.88
N SER A 126 0.19 -2.33 -11.03
CA SER A 126 0.60 -3.72 -10.83
C SER A 126 1.49 -4.17 -11.99
N VAL A 127 2.72 -4.51 -11.67
CA VAL A 127 3.76 -4.92 -12.60
C VAL A 127 3.62 -6.41 -12.89
N SER A 128 3.51 -7.20 -11.83
CA SER A 128 3.22 -8.61 -11.88
C SER A 128 2.38 -8.99 -10.67
N SER A 129 1.66 -10.10 -10.73
CA SER A 129 0.90 -10.59 -9.59
C SER A 129 0.77 -12.11 -9.61
N VAL A 130 0.51 -12.67 -8.44
CA VAL A 130 0.20 -14.10 -8.27
C VAL A 130 -1.02 -14.25 -7.38
N GLN A 131 -2.00 -15.01 -7.87
CA GLN A 131 -3.19 -15.38 -7.13
C GLN A 131 -2.93 -16.63 -6.28
N GLY A 132 -3.61 -16.75 -5.15
CA GLY A 132 -3.39 -17.83 -4.20
C GLY A 132 -3.63 -19.24 -4.76
N ASP A 133 -4.48 -19.38 -5.78
CA ASP A 133 -4.75 -20.66 -6.46
C ASP A 133 -3.62 -21.12 -7.38
N ARG A 134 -2.67 -20.22 -7.72
CA ARG A 134 -1.45 -20.52 -8.48
C ARG A 134 -0.28 -20.95 -7.61
N LEU A 135 -0.39 -20.76 -6.30
CA LEU A 135 0.67 -21.10 -5.36
C LEU A 135 0.58 -22.57 -4.97
N ASN A 136 1.67 -23.30 -5.15
CA ASN A 136 1.78 -24.64 -4.61
C ASN A 136 1.96 -24.57 -3.09
N ARG A 137 1.36 -25.52 -2.38
CA ARG A 137 1.46 -25.62 -0.92
C ARG A 137 2.41 -26.74 -0.51
N GLY A 138 3.20 -26.49 0.51
CA GLY A 138 4.05 -27.48 1.15
C GLY A 138 3.25 -28.53 1.94
N PRO A 139 3.93 -29.55 2.52
CA PRO A 139 3.29 -30.62 3.28
C PRO A 139 2.49 -30.15 4.50
N ASP A 140 2.83 -29.00 5.07
CA ASP A 140 2.16 -28.35 6.20
C ASP A 140 1.12 -27.29 5.77
N GLY A 141 0.92 -27.13 4.45
CA GLY A 141 0.01 -26.13 3.87
C GLY A 141 0.62 -24.75 3.67
N SER A 142 1.90 -24.55 4.01
CA SER A 142 2.62 -23.29 3.81
C SER A 142 2.89 -22.98 2.33
N ILE A 143 3.13 -21.71 2.02
CA ILE A 143 3.61 -21.24 0.72
C ILE A 143 5.04 -20.71 0.86
N GLU A 144 5.79 -20.74 -0.24
CA GLU A 144 7.06 -20.02 -0.39
C GLU A 144 7.05 -19.28 -1.73
N ILE A 145 7.39 -18.00 -1.70
CA ILE A 145 7.49 -17.12 -2.87
C ILE A 145 8.86 -16.46 -2.85
N TRP A 146 9.61 -16.62 -3.94
CA TRP A 146 10.87 -15.94 -4.19
C TRP A 146 10.62 -14.71 -5.04
N VAL A 147 11.03 -13.55 -4.57
CA VAL A 147 10.87 -12.26 -5.26
C VAL A 147 12.25 -11.75 -5.63
N SER A 148 12.63 -11.82 -6.91
CA SER A 148 13.99 -11.52 -7.37
C SER A 148 14.06 -11.24 -8.88
N PRO A 149 15.11 -10.56 -9.39
CA PRO A 149 15.26 -10.30 -10.83
C PRO A 149 15.44 -11.58 -11.65
N GLU A 150 16.17 -12.53 -11.06
CA GLU A 150 16.54 -13.82 -11.65
C GLU A 150 15.95 -14.95 -10.79
N PRO A 151 15.62 -16.11 -11.39
CA PRO A 151 15.05 -17.23 -10.65
C PRO A 151 16.04 -17.78 -9.62
N PRO A 152 15.56 -18.29 -8.46
CA PRO A 152 16.44 -18.94 -7.49
C PRO A 152 17.12 -20.16 -8.11
N THR A 153 18.36 -20.37 -7.71
CA THR A 153 19.22 -21.47 -8.13
C THR A 153 19.17 -22.61 -7.13
N PRO A 154 19.63 -23.83 -7.49
CA PRO A 154 19.73 -24.93 -6.54
C PRO A 154 20.59 -24.63 -5.29
N SER A 155 21.56 -23.70 -5.38
CA SER A 155 22.36 -23.27 -4.23
C SER A 155 21.61 -22.40 -3.24
N ASP A 156 20.56 -21.72 -3.69
CA ASP A 156 19.67 -20.94 -2.81
C ASP A 156 18.73 -21.85 -2.01
N ALA A 157 18.68 -23.14 -2.39
CA ALA A 157 17.87 -24.20 -1.77
C ALA A 157 16.38 -23.82 -1.59
N PRO A 158 15.69 -23.34 -2.65
CA PRO A 158 14.25 -23.07 -2.58
C PRO A 158 13.50 -24.38 -2.31
N GLU A 159 12.36 -24.26 -1.64
CA GLU A 159 11.49 -25.41 -1.44
C GLU A 159 10.96 -25.92 -2.80
N PRO A 160 10.69 -27.24 -2.96
CA PRO A 160 10.21 -27.78 -4.23
C PRO A 160 8.87 -27.19 -4.72
N TRP A 161 8.10 -26.57 -3.81
CA TRP A 161 6.83 -25.90 -4.11
C TRP A 161 6.96 -24.38 -4.27
N ALA A 162 8.17 -23.83 -4.19
CA ALA A 162 8.42 -22.41 -4.30
C ALA A 162 7.87 -21.82 -5.61
N TYR A 163 7.19 -20.68 -5.51
CA TYR A 163 6.81 -19.87 -6.66
C TYR A 163 7.85 -18.77 -6.85
N TRP A 164 8.29 -18.53 -8.10
CA TRP A 164 9.16 -17.39 -8.40
C TRP A 164 8.36 -16.26 -9.01
N LEU A 165 8.42 -15.10 -8.36
CA LEU A 165 7.86 -13.83 -8.81
C LEU A 165 9.00 -12.92 -9.26
N GLN A 166 9.14 -12.73 -10.57
CA GLN A 166 10.20 -11.90 -11.12
C GLN A 166 10.00 -10.42 -10.75
N THR A 167 11.07 -9.75 -10.30
CA THR A 167 11.07 -8.30 -10.13
C THR A 167 11.31 -7.57 -11.45
N GLU A 168 10.78 -6.34 -11.55
CA GLU A 168 11.11 -5.43 -12.65
C GLU A 168 11.73 -4.14 -12.11
N PRO A 169 12.59 -3.44 -12.87
CA PRO A 169 13.39 -2.30 -12.39
C PRO A 169 12.61 -1.16 -11.75
N GLN A 170 11.33 -0.99 -12.09
CA GLN A 170 10.47 0.08 -11.57
C GLN A 170 9.73 -0.29 -10.28
N ALA A 171 9.70 -1.58 -9.90
CA ALA A 171 8.95 -2.04 -8.75
C ALA A 171 9.49 -1.45 -7.44
N THR A 172 8.59 -1.13 -6.51
CA THR A 172 8.96 -0.54 -5.22
C THR A 172 8.34 -1.24 -4.02
N HIS A 173 7.28 -2.03 -4.22
CA HIS A 173 6.62 -2.71 -3.12
C HIS A 173 5.85 -3.93 -3.57
N LEU A 174 5.73 -4.87 -2.63
CA LEU A 174 4.71 -5.90 -2.66
C LEU A 174 3.41 -5.34 -2.07
N PHE A 175 2.29 -5.67 -2.70
CA PHE A 175 0.96 -5.34 -2.21
C PHE A 175 0.13 -6.63 -2.06
N LEU A 176 -0.03 -7.06 -0.82
CA LEU A 176 -0.89 -8.17 -0.46
C LEU A 176 -2.34 -7.69 -0.30
N ARG A 177 -3.25 -8.33 -1.03
CA ARG A 177 -4.71 -8.18 -0.88
C ARG A 177 -5.34 -9.49 -0.50
N GLN A 178 -6.16 -9.45 0.53
CA GLN A 178 -6.90 -10.60 1.03
C GLN A 178 -8.36 -10.21 1.17
N TYR A 179 -9.24 -10.80 0.36
CA TYR A 179 -10.67 -10.54 0.42
C TYR A 179 -11.36 -11.67 1.17
N PHE A 180 -12.26 -11.29 2.07
CA PHE A 180 -12.98 -12.21 2.94
C PHE A 180 -14.45 -12.24 2.57
N GLY A 181 -14.99 -13.45 2.40
CA GLY A 181 -16.43 -13.67 2.26
C GLY A 181 -17.12 -13.90 3.60
N ASP A 182 -16.38 -14.45 4.58
CA ASP A 182 -16.87 -14.71 5.93
C ASP A 182 -15.76 -14.52 6.98
N TRP A 183 -15.71 -13.32 7.55
CA TRP A 183 -14.78 -12.95 8.62
C TRP A 183 -14.84 -13.83 9.87
N ALA A 184 -15.91 -14.62 10.08
CA ALA A 184 -16.03 -15.50 11.24
C ALA A 184 -15.34 -16.85 11.05
N THR A 185 -15.11 -17.28 9.81
CA THR A 185 -14.58 -18.62 9.49
C THR A 185 -13.31 -18.59 8.67
N GLU A 186 -12.99 -17.46 8.04
CA GLU A 186 -11.79 -17.29 7.24
C GLU A 186 -10.66 -16.62 8.04
N GLU A 187 -9.43 -17.11 7.86
CA GLU A 187 -8.24 -16.59 8.54
C GLU A 187 -7.33 -15.84 7.56
N PRO A 188 -6.77 -14.68 7.97
CA PRO A 188 -5.77 -14.00 7.17
C PRO A 188 -4.47 -14.81 7.08
N ALA A 189 -3.71 -14.56 6.02
CA ALA A 189 -2.37 -15.06 5.84
C ALA A 189 -1.44 -14.58 6.96
N SER A 190 -0.55 -15.45 7.38
CA SER A 190 0.54 -15.16 8.31
C SER A 190 1.84 -15.41 7.55
N LEU A 191 2.38 -14.34 6.97
CA LEU A 191 3.55 -14.37 6.11
C LEU A 191 4.70 -13.62 6.73
N CYS A 192 5.89 -14.21 6.63
CA CYS A 192 7.16 -13.56 6.87
C CYS A 192 7.78 -13.15 5.54
N VAL A 193 8.62 -12.14 5.58
CA VAL A 193 9.45 -11.72 4.45
C VAL A 193 10.86 -11.46 4.96
N GLU A 194 11.86 -11.84 4.19
CA GLU A 194 13.25 -11.50 4.46
C GLU A 194 13.97 -11.14 3.17
N ARG A 195 14.95 -10.24 3.27
CA ARG A 195 15.88 -9.92 2.18
C ARG A 195 17.12 -10.81 2.32
N LEU A 196 17.38 -11.61 1.29
CA LEU A 196 18.38 -12.68 1.26
C LEU A 196 19.79 -12.18 0.91
N ASP A 197 19.89 -11.07 0.17
CA ASP A 197 21.15 -10.45 -0.26
C ASP A 197 21.65 -9.37 0.70
N LEU A 198 21.06 -9.29 1.90
CA LEU A 198 21.38 -8.28 2.89
C LEU A 198 22.41 -8.77 3.91
N LEU A 199 23.41 -7.91 4.20
CA LEU A 199 24.25 -8.08 5.38
C LEU A 199 23.53 -7.51 6.60
N LEU A 200 23.27 -8.36 7.60
CA LEU A 200 22.62 -7.95 8.84
C LEU A 200 23.62 -7.38 9.87
N PRO A 201 23.22 -6.39 10.69
CA PRO A 201 21.90 -5.71 10.67
C PRO A 201 21.76 -4.74 9.49
N PRO A 202 20.52 -4.39 9.06
CA PRO A 202 20.31 -3.36 8.06
C PRO A 202 20.97 -2.03 8.45
N PRO A 203 21.33 -1.18 7.48
CA PRO A 203 21.85 0.15 7.77
C PRO A 203 20.89 0.93 8.67
N ALA A 204 21.42 1.63 9.67
CA ALA A 204 20.59 2.51 10.49
C ALA A 204 19.99 3.63 9.64
N LEU A 205 18.73 3.98 9.92
CA LEU A 205 18.07 5.12 9.28
C LEU A 205 18.88 6.39 9.50
N ASP A 206 19.45 6.92 8.41
CA ASP A 206 20.20 8.15 8.45
C ASP A 206 19.30 9.37 8.25
N GLN A 207 19.90 10.53 8.47
CA GLN A 207 19.20 11.80 8.42
C GLN A 207 18.78 12.23 7.01
N GLN A 208 19.50 11.79 5.98
CA GLN A 208 19.14 12.11 4.61
C GLN A 208 17.91 11.30 4.19
N GLU A 209 17.92 10.00 4.50
CA GLU A 209 16.80 9.11 4.19
C GLU A 209 15.55 9.47 4.99
N PHE A 210 15.68 9.77 6.29
CA PHE A 210 14.54 10.25 7.07
C PHE A 210 13.94 11.55 6.49
N GLY A 211 14.78 12.40 5.89
CA GLY A 211 14.34 13.66 5.30
C GLY A 211 13.50 13.43 4.06
N ARG A 212 13.95 12.49 3.22
CA ARG A 212 13.19 12.02 2.05
C ARG A 212 11.84 11.43 2.47
N ARG A 213 11.79 10.65 3.56
CA ARG A 213 10.54 10.09 4.10
C ARG A 213 9.57 11.17 4.61
N LEU A 214 10.09 12.23 5.22
CA LEU A 214 9.28 13.39 5.62
C LEU A 214 8.75 14.16 4.39
N ASP A 215 9.54 14.32 3.33
CA ASP A 215 9.08 14.95 2.08
C ASP A 215 7.94 14.14 1.45
N LEU A 216 8.06 12.80 1.45
CA LEU A 216 7.01 11.89 0.98
C LEU A 216 5.73 12.00 1.81
N LEU A 217 5.85 12.09 3.15
CA LEU A 217 4.71 12.37 4.01
C LEU A 217 4.09 13.74 3.71
N GLY A 218 4.89 14.75 3.36
CA GLY A 218 4.40 16.04 2.88
C GLY A 218 3.56 15.90 1.60
N LEU A 219 4.06 15.15 0.61
CA LEU A 219 3.33 14.87 -0.64
C LEU A 219 2.04 14.09 -0.39
N TRP A 220 2.06 13.12 0.52
CA TRP A 220 0.88 12.39 0.97
C TRP A 220 -0.21 13.34 1.48
N LEU A 221 0.13 14.21 2.42
CA LEU A 221 -0.81 15.14 3.08
C LEU A 221 -1.31 16.25 2.14
N THR A 222 -0.62 16.51 1.05
CA THR A 222 -0.95 17.59 0.09
C THR A 222 -1.51 17.03 -1.21
N ALA A 223 -0.66 16.57 -2.12
CA ALA A 223 -1.05 16.02 -3.41
C ALA A 223 -1.95 14.77 -3.26
N GLY A 224 -1.64 13.90 -2.30
CA GLY A 224 -2.48 12.73 -2.01
C GLY A 224 -3.88 13.10 -1.54
N ALA A 225 -3.98 14.00 -0.56
CA ALA A 225 -5.26 14.51 -0.09
C ALA A 225 -6.08 15.20 -1.19
N ARG A 226 -5.42 15.99 -2.07
CA ARG A 226 -6.07 16.64 -3.22
C ARG A 226 -6.63 15.61 -4.20
N CYS A 227 -5.85 14.57 -4.52
CA CYS A 227 -6.29 13.48 -5.39
C CYS A 227 -7.59 12.83 -4.85
N TRP A 228 -7.60 12.44 -3.57
CA TRP A 228 -8.78 11.83 -2.96
C TRP A 228 -9.97 12.78 -2.85
N SER A 229 -9.73 14.08 -2.58
CA SER A 229 -10.78 15.11 -2.57
C SER A 229 -11.39 15.33 -3.96
N GLU A 230 -10.58 15.30 -5.02
CA GLU A 230 -11.05 15.36 -6.41
C GLU A 230 -11.90 14.15 -6.78
N TRP A 231 -11.45 12.95 -6.41
CA TRP A 231 -12.24 11.72 -6.56
C TRP A 231 -13.57 11.80 -5.80
N GLY A 232 -13.55 12.20 -4.53
CA GLY A 232 -14.76 12.36 -3.72
C GLY A 232 -15.75 13.36 -4.30
N ARG A 233 -15.27 14.52 -4.79
CA ARG A 233 -16.10 15.51 -5.46
C ARG A 233 -16.69 14.99 -6.76
N ALA A 234 -15.89 14.32 -7.59
CA ALA A 234 -16.37 13.73 -8.84
C ALA A 234 -17.49 12.70 -8.59
N LEU A 235 -17.36 11.88 -7.55
CA LEU A 235 -18.40 10.94 -7.14
C LEU A 235 -19.65 11.65 -6.62
N ALA A 236 -19.50 12.65 -5.74
CA ALA A 236 -20.62 13.40 -5.18
C ALA A 236 -21.39 14.23 -6.23
N GLN A 237 -20.72 14.67 -7.30
CA GLN A 237 -21.33 15.42 -8.41
C GLN A 237 -21.94 14.52 -9.49
N SER A 238 -21.70 13.21 -9.45
CA SER A 238 -22.29 12.27 -10.41
C SER A 238 -23.80 12.18 -10.23
N ASP A 239 -24.52 11.96 -11.34
CA ASP A 239 -25.99 11.85 -11.32
C ASP A 239 -26.42 10.74 -10.35
N PRO A 240 -27.26 11.04 -9.34
CA PRO A 240 -27.82 10.02 -8.46
C PRO A 240 -28.58 8.98 -9.28
N GLY A 241 -28.18 7.71 -9.19
CA GLY A 241 -28.70 6.66 -10.07
C GLY A 241 -28.18 5.27 -9.72
N PRO A 242 -28.62 4.22 -10.45
CA PRO A 242 -28.10 2.88 -10.24
C PRO A 242 -26.58 2.86 -10.47
N VAL A 243 -25.85 2.20 -9.57
CA VAL A 243 -24.38 2.03 -9.68
C VAL A 243 -24.04 1.54 -11.08
N GLN A 244 -23.34 2.38 -11.85
CA GLN A 244 -22.82 2.00 -13.16
C GLN A 244 -21.41 1.46 -13.01
N ALA A 245 -21.03 0.48 -13.84
CA ALA A 245 -19.63 0.07 -13.95
C ALA A 245 -18.83 1.25 -14.50
N PHE A 246 -18.02 1.85 -13.64
CA PHE A 246 -17.21 3.02 -13.95
C PHE A 246 -15.86 2.61 -14.55
N LEU A 247 -15.29 1.49 -14.08
CA LEU A 247 -14.05 0.94 -14.61
C LEU A 247 -14.21 -0.58 -14.85
N PRO A 248 -13.99 -1.06 -16.09
CA PRO A 248 -13.96 -2.49 -16.36
C PRO A 248 -12.74 -3.14 -15.70
N PRO A 249 -12.73 -4.47 -15.58
CA PRO A 249 -11.56 -5.20 -15.08
C PRO A 249 -10.27 -4.78 -15.76
N SER A 250 -9.25 -4.51 -14.94
CA SER A 250 -7.93 -4.11 -15.37
C SER A 250 -6.89 -4.83 -14.53
N ASN A 251 -5.74 -5.13 -15.13
CA ASN A 251 -4.57 -5.63 -14.41
C ASN A 251 -3.60 -4.48 -14.05
N ALA A 252 -3.96 -3.24 -14.36
CA ALA A 252 -3.12 -2.08 -14.07
C ALA A 252 -3.27 -1.63 -12.61
N THR A 253 -4.47 -1.61 -12.06
CA THR A 253 -4.77 -1.16 -10.69
C THR A 253 -5.88 -2.00 -10.08
N GLY A 254 -5.91 -2.12 -8.75
CA GLY A 254 -6.90 -2.94 -8.04
C GLY A 254 -6.56 -4.44 -8.04
N LEU A 255 -7.52 -5.27 -7.62
CA LEU A 255 -7.41 -6.73 -7.68
C LEU A 255 -7.59 -7.22 -9.13
N THR A 256 -6.81 -8.23 -9.53
CA THR A 256 -6.99 -8.85 -10.87
C THR A 256 -8.42 -9.34 -11.07
N GLY A 257 -9.07 -8.87 -12.14
CA GLY A 257 -10.46 -9.23 -12.47
C GLY A 257 -11.54 -8.37 -11.79
N GLN A 258 -11.16 -7.40 -10.94
CA GLN A 258 -12.10 -6.50 -10.27
C GLN A 258 -12.67 -5.44 -11.22
N ALA A 259 -13.98 -5.30 -11.25
CA ALA A 259 -14.66 -4.13 -11.84
C ALA A 259 -15.10 -3.17 -10.74
N TYR A 260 -15.02 -1.86 -11.01
CA TYR A 260 -15.48 -0.83 -10.06
C TYR A 260 -16.83 -0.27 -10.49
N GLY A 261 -17.80 -0.35 -9.59
CA GLY A 261 -19.06 0.39 -9.67
C GLY A 261 -19.05 1.51 -8.64
N MET A 262 -19.23 2.75 -9.08
CA MET A 262 -19.20 3.93 -8.21
C MET A 262 -20.27 4.93 -8.64
N GLY A 263 -20.78 5.71 -7.68
CA GLY A 263 -21.78 6.74 -7.93
C GLY A 263 -22.11 7.53 -6.66
N GLY A 264 -22.66 8.73 -6.83
CA GLY A 264 -23.17 9.57 -5.75
C GLY A 264 -24.48 9.02 -5.21
N TYR A 265 -24.66 9.07 -3.89
CA TYR A 265 -25.86 8.65 -3.17
C TYR A 265 -26.32 9.71 -2.17
#